data_AF-A0A9D6Z383-F1
#
_entry.id   AF-A0A9D6Z383-F1
#
_cell.length_a   1.000
_cell.length_b   1.000
_cell.length_c   1.000
_cell.angle_alpha   90.00
_cell.angle_beta   90.00
_cell.angle_gamma   90.00
#
_symmetry.space_group_name_H-M   'P 1'
#
loop_
_entity.id
_entity.type
_entity.pdbx_description
1 polymer ?
#
loop_
_entity_poly.entity_id
_entity_poly.type
_entity_poly.pdbx_seq_one_letter_code
_entity_poly.pdbx_strand_id
1 'polypeptide(L)'
;MTRRPNIPGIEKIETNAVLVHRNQPPKPPEHRFIQRTGTKPLIKDARKLTACILNFSLRNNYSVTRYRKLQRIVCSWKDQDSCLHHVDFRFEEMVDDISEQRSLDVTKFNLPLFDSFLDDGAFLSNGDGPVFTPDRKGFEHLALPLTRFLGPNFPIKPSIDREGIVCSSLQRPIQSNIVRLHAKLIDECNLAFESGDFQWLHNLRMLLNECYTIVDMTLHQLYFKARYKPKRGWKFDPKRLGQRQGRRIRDKLEWIFQITGKQLDDAQEELKDFRVLKDIRNHLNHLDPPAIAFTIEDVVNWLNRIQSIGKLLWKMRDKMDEPPSKGIVEIITLPVVEFVPKNLHLQRIPQSNQAGYASVIWPAKEPIFTG
;
A
#
# COMPACT_ATOMS: atom_id res chain seq x y z
N MET A 1 59.82 27.62 -52.20
CA MET A 1 59.19 28.57 -51.26
C MET A 1 57.75 28.13 -51.01
N THR A 2 57.40 28.07 -49.72
CA THR A 2 56.06 27.95 -49.12
C THR A 2 55.14 26.80 -49.53
N ARG A 3 55.21 25.72 -48.71
CA ARG A 3 54.11 24.79 -48.43
C ARG A 3 52.88 25.58 -47.93
N ARG A 4 51.69 25.27 -48.45
CA ARG A 4 50.40 25.52 -47.78
C ARG A 4 49.85 24.19 -47.26
N PRO A 5 49.22 24.14 -46.08
CA PRO A 5 48.74 22.90 -45.50
C PRO A 5 47.43 22.45 -46.18
N ASN A 6 47.33 21.14 -46.37
CA ASN A 6 46.13 20.41 -46.75
C ASN A 6 45.12 20.52 -45.60
N ILE A 7 43.96 21.15 -45.82
CA ILE A 7 42.81 21.06 -44.90
C ILE A 7 41.94 19.91 -45.43
N PRO A 8 41.80 18.80 -44.69
CA PRO A 8 40.93 17.70 -45.10
C PRO A 8 39.48 18.17 -45.22
N GLY A 9 38.84 17.70 -46.28
CA GLY A 9 37.51 18.08 -46.71
C GLY A 9 36.44 17.73 -45.69
N ILE A 10 35.50 18.67 -45.63
CA ILE A 10 34.18 18.58 -45.02
C ILE A 10 33.48 17.32 -45.56
N GLU A 11 33.27 16.33 -44.70
CA GLU A 11 32.35 15.23 -44.96
C GLU A 11 30.94 15.81 -45.15
N LYS A 12 30.29 15.46 -46.27
CA LYS A 12 28.86 15.65 -46.44
C LYS A 12 28.16 14.90 -45.31
N ILE A 13 27.53 15.64 -44.40
CA ILE A 13 26.54 15.08 -43.49
C ILE A 13 25.35 14.66 -44.35
N GLU A 14 25.26 13.36 -44.65
CA GLU A 14 24.02 12.76 -45.10
C GLU A 14 23.01 12.87 -43.95
N THR A 15 22.08 13.81 -44.08
CA THR A 15 20.88 13.86 -43.26
C THR A 15 20.06 12.61 -43.55
N ASN A 16 20.31 11.54 -42.77
CA ASN A 16 19.37 10.44 -42.63
C ASN A 16 18.07 11.03 -42.07
N ALA A 17 17.12 11.30 -42.96
CA ALA A 17 15.74 11.54 -42.59
C ALA A 17 15.24 10.29 -41.86
N VAL A 18 15.24 10.34 -40.53
CA VAL A 18 14.54 9.38 -39.69
C VAL A 18 13.07 9.52 -40.09
N LEU A 19 12.59 8.54 -40.86
CA LEU A 19 11.18 8.28 -41.05
C LEU A 19 10.58 8.11 -39.65
N VAL A 20 9.98 9.18 -39.14
CA VAL A 20 9.08 9.13 -38.00
C VAL A 20 7.97 8.17 -38.42
N HIS A 21 8.06 6.92 -37.98
CA HIS A 21 6.98 5.96 -38.11
C HIS A 21 5.75 6.62 -37.51
N ARG A 22 4.80 6.98 -38.38
CA ARG A 22 3.46 7.39 -37.97
C ARG A 22 2.97 6.35 -36.97
N ASN A 23 2.74 6.79 -35.74
CA ASN A 23 2.10 6.00 -34.69
C ASN A 23 0.87 5.34 -35.31
N GLN A 24 0.95 4.02 -35.52
CA GLN A 24 -0.23 3.26 -35.88
C GLN A 24 -1.26 3.47 -34.76
N PRO A 25 -2.56 3.63 -35.11
CA PRO A 25 -3.59 3.65 -34.08
C PRO A 25 -3.43 2.40 -33.21
N PRO A 26 -3.57 2.54 -31.86
CA PRO A 26 -3.37 1.41 -30.96
C PRO A 26 -4.26 0.26 -31.43
N LYS A 27 -3.65 -0.92 -31.61
CA LYS A 27 -4.39 -2.14 -31.91
C LYS A 27 -5.53 -2.27 -30.91
N PRO A 28 -6.72 -2.76 -31.33
CA PRO A 28 -7.83 -3.00 -30.42
C PRO A 28 -7.33 -3.81 -29.22
N PRO A 29 -7.87 -3.56 -28.01
CA PRO A 29 -7.33 -4.15 -26.81
C PRO A 29 -7.30 -5.66 -26.96
N GLU A 30 -6.10 -6.21 -26.80
CA GLU A 30 -5.90 -7.64 -26.68
C GLU A 30 -6.83 -8.19 -25.59
N HIS A 31 -7.22 -9.46 -25.76
CA HIS A 31 -8.10 -10.16 -24.83
C HIS A 31 -7.72 -9.89 -23.36
N ARG A 32 -8.68 -9.46 -22.54
CA ARG A 32 -8.46 -9.20 -21.11
C ARG A 32 -8.57 -10.49 -20.32
N PHE A 33 -7.42 -11.03 -19.93
CA PHE A 33 -7.32 -12.27 -19.16
C PHE A 33 -7.72 -12.12 -17.70
N ILE A 34 -7.72 -10.90 -17.16
CA ILE A 34 -8.16 -10.57 -15.81
C ILE A 34 -9.31 -9.56 -15.92
N GLN A 35 -10.43 -9.83 -15.27
CA GLN A 35 -11.57 -8.91 -15.23
C GLN A 35 -12.01 -8.66 -13.80
N ARG A 36 -12.51 -7.44 -13.55
CA ARG A 36 -13.15 -7.11 -12.27
C ARG A 36 -14.51 -7.77 -12.27
N THR A 37 -14.79 -8.56 -11.25
CA THR A 37 -16.15 -9.02 -10.99
C THR A 37 -17.02 -7.79 -10.70
N GLY A 38 -18.24 -7.75 -11.23
CA GLY A 38 -19.22 -6.70 -10.92
C GLY A 38 -19.70 -6.75 -9.46
N THR A 39 -19.12 -7.63 -8.64
CA THR A 39 -19.46 -7.82 -7.25
C THR A 39 -19.12 -6.55 -6.46
N LYS A 40 -20.13 -5.98 -5.82
CA LYS A 40 -19.93 -4.90 -4.83
C LYS A 40 -19.04 -5.43 -3.69
N PRO A 41 -18.23 -4.58 -3.02
CA PRO A 41 -17.53 -4.95 -1.80
C PRO A 41 -18.49 -5.64 -0.83
N LEU A 42 -17.97 -6.57 -0.02
CA LEU A 42 -18.79 -7.27 0.97
C LEU A 42 -19.47 -6.22 1.86
N ILE A 43 -20.79 -6.03 1.68
CA ILE A 43 -21.61 -5.05 2.43
C ILE A 43 -21.40 -5.15 3.95
N LYS A 44 -21.07 -6.37 4.41
CA LYS A 44 -20.72 -6.66 5.80
C LYS A 44 -19.45 -5.94 6.26
N ASP A 45 -18.41 -5.93 5.43
CA ASP A 45 -17.14 -5.26 5.73
C ASP A 45 -17.31 -3.74 5.63
N ALA A 46 -18.03 -3.24 4.61
CA ALA A 46 -18.38 -1.83 4.49
C ALA A 46 -19.10 -1.32 5.75
N ARG A 47 -20.13 -2.04 6.23
CA ARG A 47 -20.83 -1.69 7.48
C ARG A 47 -19.91 -1.64 8.70
N LYS A 48 -19.01 -2.60 8.86
CA LYS A 48 -18.09 -2.60 10.01
C LYS A 48 -17.07 -1.46 9.91
N LEU A 49 -16.56 -1.17 8.71
CA LEU A 49 -15.69 -0.03 8.46
C LEU A 49 -16.39 1.28 8.79
N THR A 50 -17.60 1.49 8.28
CA THR A 50 -18.42 2.68 8.56
C THR A 50 -18.63 2.85 10.07
N ALA A 51 -19.02 1.79 10.79
CA ALA A 51 -19.20 1.86 12.24
C ALA A 51 -17.89 2.22 12.98
N CYS A 52 -16.75 1.65 12.56
CA CYS A 52 -15.44 1.97 13.13
C CYS A 52 -15.06 3.44 12.92
N ILE A 53 -15.22 3.94 11.69
CA ILE A 53 -14.94 5.34 11.33
C ILE A 53 -15.82 6.28 12.15
N LEU A 54 -17.13 6.01 12.25
CA LEU A 54 -18.05 6.85 13.01
C LEU A 54 -17.79 6.83 14.51
N ASN A 55 -17.51 5.65 15.08
CA ASN A 55 -17.14 5.54 16.50
C ASN A 55 -15.91 6.39 16.81
N PHE A 56 -14.92 6.38 15.90
CA PHE A 56 -13.73 7.21 16.05
C PHE A 56 -14.03 8.70 15.89
N SER A 57 -14.62 9.10 14.75
CA SER A 57 -14.91 10.49 14.41
C SER A 57 -15.83 11.18 15.42
N LEU A 58 -16.85 10.46 15.89
CA LEU A 58 -17.89 11.01 16.77
C LEU A 58 -17.68 10.63 18.24
N ARG A 59 -16.57 9.98 18.58
CA ARG A 59 -16.19 9.53 19.94
C ARG A 59 -17.30 8.75 20.65
N ASN A 60 -17.91 7.82 19.94
CA ASN A 60 -18.94 6.95 20.48
C ASN A 60 -18.52 5.47 20.38
N ASN A 61 -19.35 4.57 20.89
CA ASN A 61 -19.09 3.13 20.83
C ASN A 61 -20.34 2.36 20.41
N TYR A 62 -20.90 2.72 19.26
CA TYR A 62 -22.11 2.09 18.75
C TYR A 62 -21.77 0.86 17.90
N SER A 63 -22.58 -0.19 18.06
CA SER A 63 -22.52 -1.35 17.18
C SER A 63 -23.16 -1.04 15.82
N VAL A 64 -22.83 -1.82 14.79
CA VAL A 64 -23.49 -1.74 13.47
C VAL A 64 -25.01 -1.79 13.62
N THR A 65 -25.52 -2.71 14.45
CA THR A 65 -26.97 -2.85 14.70
C THR A 65 -27.57 -1.58 15.32
N ARG A 66 -26.85 -0.92 16.24
CA ARG A 66 -27.30 0.33 16.85
C ARG A 66 -27.36 1.45 15.81
N TYR A 67 -26.32 1.61 14.98
CA TYR A 67 -26.34 2.61 13.91
C TYR A 67 -27.49 2.42 12.93
N ARG A 68 -27.78 1.18 12.53
CA ARG A 68 -28.92 0.87 11.65
C ARG A 68 -30.27 1.22 12.28
N LYS A 69 -30.39 1.11 13.60
CA LYS A 69 -31.62 1.47 14.35
C LYS A 69 -31.81 2.97 14.52
N LEU A 70 -30.74 3.78 14.47
CA LEU A 70 -30.84 5.23 14.68
C LEU A 70 -31.62 5.95 13.57
N GLN A 71 -31.89 5.29 12.44
CA GLN A 71 -32.47 5.84 11.19
C GLN A 71 -31.64 6.97 10.57
N ARG A 72 -31.20 7.95 11.34
CA ARG A 72 -30.41 9.12 10.94
C ARG A 72 -29.40 9.45 12.04
N ILE A 73 -28.19 9.84 11.65
CA ILE A 73 -27.12 10.28 12.53
C ILE A 73 -27.10 11.80 12.48
N VAL A 74 -27.46 12.44 13.58
CA VAL A 74 -27.50 13.90 13.72
C VAL A 74 -26.60 14.31 14.86
N CYS A 75 -25.55 15.07 14.58
CA CYS A 75 -24.68 15.66 15.61
C CYS A 75 -23.97 16.91 15.10
N SER A 76 -23.38 17.66 16.02
CA SER A 76 -22.56 18.81 15.66
C SER A 76 -21.17 18.69 16.29
N TRP A 77 -20.15 19.20 15.61
CA TRP A 77 -18.79 19.29 16.13
C TRP A 77 -18.17 20.64 15.79
N LYS A 78 -17.13 21.03 16.52
CA LYS A 78 -16.37 22.27 16.25
C LYS A 78 -14.96 21.91 15.79
N ASP A 79 -14.47 22.61 14.78
CA ASP A 79 -13.09 22.47 14.33
C ASP A 79 -12.12 23.30 15.20
N GLN A 80 -10.85 23.37 14.78
CA GLN A 80 -9.80 24.13 15.49
C GLN A 80 -10.08 25.63 15.50
N ASP A 81 -10.81 26.14 14.50
CA ASP A 81 -11.20 27.54 14.36
C ASP A 81 -12.55 27.83 15.05
N SER A 82 -13.07 26.87 15.82
CA SER A 82 -14.36 26.94 16.50
C SER A 82 -15.58 27.06 15.58
N CYS A 83 -15.43 26.82 14.27
CA CYS A 83 -16.55 26.76 13.33
C CYS A 83 -17.41 25.54 13.64
N LEU A 84 -18.73 25.73 13.68
CA LEU A 84 -19.69 24.67 13.95
C LEU A 84 -20.03 23.92 12.67
N HIS A 85 -19.83 22.60 12.71
CA HIS A 85 -20.13 21.68 11.64
C HIS A 85 -21.30 20.78 12.05
N HIS A 86 -22.25 20.58 11.13
CA HIS A 86 -23.40 19.71 11.33
C HIS A 86 -23.28 18.45 10.50
N VAL A 87 -23.41 17.30 11.15
CA VAL A 87 -23.43 15.98 10.54
C VAL A 87 -24.88 15.52 10.49
N ASP A 88 -25.36 15.19 9.29
CA ASP A 88 -26.74 14.74 9.12
C ASP A 88 -26.92 13.79 7.92
N PHE A 89 -26.90 12.48 8.17
CA PHE A 89 -27.05 11.46 7.14
C PHE A 89 -27.53 10.12 7.72
N ARG A 90 -27.93 9.18 6.86
CA ARG A 90 -28.29 7.81 7.29
C ARG A 90 -27.07 6.89 7.26
N PHE A 91 -26.93 6.02 8.25
CA PHE A 91 -25.79 5.07 8.29
C PHE A 91 -25.57 4.30 6.98
N GLU A 92 -26.65 3.82 6.35
CA GLU A 92 -26.54 3.07 5.09
C GLU A 92 -26.11 3.97 3.90
N GLU A 93 -26.33 5.28 3.91
CA GLU A 93 -25.84 6.18 2.85
C GLU A 93 -24.31 6.19 2.77
N MET A 94 -23.63 6.15 3.92
CA MET A 94 -22.16 6.05 3.97
C MET A 94 -21.66 4.65 3.64
N VAL A 95 -22.42 3.61 3.99
CA VAL A 95 -22.10 2.21 3.63
C VAL A 95 -22.18 2.04 2.12
N ASP A 96 -23.23 2.56 1.49
CA ASP A 96 -23.45 2.51 0.05
C ASP A 96 -22.37 3.32 -0.67
N ASP A 97 -22.04 4.51 -0.19
CA ASP A 97 -20.95 5.32 -0.74
C ASP A 97 -19.60 4.61 -0.70
N ILE A 98 -19.19 4.04 0.45
CA ILE A 98 -17.95 3.26 0.54
C ILE A 98 -17.99 2.05 -0.41
N SER A 99 -19.15 1.39 -0.53
CA SER A 99 -19.30 0.20 -1.38
C SER A 99 -19.22 0.55 -2.86
N GLU A 100 -19.74 1.70 -3.28
CA GLU A 100 -19.81 2.13 -4.67
C GLU A 100 -18.54 2.85 -5.11
N GLN A 101 -18.07 3.81 -4.32
CA GLN A 101 -16.87 4.59 -4.61
C GLN A 101 -15.58 3.83 -4.27
N ARG A 102 -15.67 2.76 -3.45
CA ARG A 102 -14.51 1.97 -2.98
C ARG A 102 -13.44 2.84 -2.35
N SER A 103 -13.88 3.87 -1.63
CA SER A 103 -13.06 4.91 -1.02
C SER A 103 -13.84 5.53 0.14
N LEU A 104 -13.12 6.19 1.04
CA LEU A 104 -13.69 7.00 2.11
C LEU A 104 -13.68 8.48 1.72
N ASP A 105 -14.85 9.11 1.69
CA ASP A 105 -15.00 10.57 1.58
C ASP A 105 -15.59 11.15 2.88
N VAL A 106 -14.70 11.55 3.79
CA VAL A 106 -15.12 12.18 5.07
C VAL A 106 -15.75 13.55 4.87
N THR A 107 -15.41 14.26 3.78
CA THR A 107 -15.93 15.61 3.51
C THR A 107 -17.38 15.57 3.06
N LYS A 108 -17.76 14.58 2.24
CA LYS A 108 -19.15 14.33 1.82
C LYS A 108 -20.10 14.16 3.00
N PHE A 109 -19.64 13.55 4.10
CA PHE A 109 -20.44 13.30 5.30
C PHE A 109 -20.20 14.32 6.43
N ASN A 110 -19.46 15.39 6.14
CA ASN A 110 -19.07 16.44 7.09
C ASN A 110 -18.46 15.90 8.40
N LEU A 111 -17.70 14.82 8.31
CA LEU A 111 -17.05 14.20 9.47
C LEU A 111 -15.74 14.93 9.80
N PRO A 112 -15.36 15.02 11.09
CA PRO A 112 -14.08 15.59 11.47
C PRO A 112 -12.93 14.78 10.86
N LEU A 113 -11.94 15.50 10.31
CA LEU A 113 -10.65 14.91 9.95
C LEU A 113 -10.01 14.34 11.21
N PHE A 114 -9.57 13.09 11.15
CA PHE A 114 -8.86 12.45 12.24
C PHE A 114 -7.36 12.37 11.96
N ASP A 115 -6.58 12.90 12.91
CA ASP A 115 -5.12 12.79 12.96
C ASP A 115 -4.76 11.40 13.52
N SER A 116 -4.17 10.54 12.67
CA SER A 116 -3.65 9.22 13.04
C SER A 116 -2.14 9.28 12.94
N PHE A 117 -1.40 8.93 14.00
CA PHE A 117 0.08 9.01 13.96
C PHE A 117 0.70 8.07 12.91
N LEU A 118 -0.06 7.10 12.39
CA LEU A 118 0.36 6.19 11.33
C LEU A 118 0.29 6.87 9.95
N ASP A 119 -0.71 7.74 9.75
CA ASP A 119 -0.97 8.45 8.49
C ASP A 119 -0.45 9.88 8.47
N ASP A 120 -0.21 10.45 9.64
CA ASP A 120 0.31 11.80 9.81
C ASP A 120 1.79 11.82 9.40
N GLY A 121 1.99 11.95 8.10
CA GLY A 121 3.28 12.28 7.51
C GLY A 121 3.38 13.79 7.36
N ALA A 122 4.28 14.42 8.09
CA ALA A 122 4.80 15.71 7.65
C ALA A 122 5.67 15.47 6.39
N PHE A 123 5.42 16.24 5.34
CA PHE A 123 6.12 16.22 4.06
C PHE A 123 6.62 17.64 3.78
N LEU A 124 7.90 17.76 3.48
CA LEU A 124 8.50 19.01 3.05
C LEU A 124 9.27 18.73 1.75
N SER A 125 9.06 19.58 0.75
CA SER A 125 9.77 19.55 -0.51
C SER A 125 10.35 20.93 -0.79
N ASN A 126 11.61 21.00 -1.18
CA ASN A 126 12.23 22.21 -1.72
C ASN A 126 12.58 21.96 -3.19
N GLY A 127 11.88 22.64 -4.11
CA GLY A 127 12.00 22.45 -5.56
C GLY A 127 12.64 23.61 -6.30
N ASP A 128 12.42 24.86 -5.87
CA ASP A 128 12.79 26.07 -6.63
C ASP A 128 13.38 27.20 -5.75
N GLY A 129 13.88 26.90 -4.55
CA GLY A 129 14.51 27.89 -3.67
C GLY A 129 16.00 28.05 -3.95
N PRO A 130 16.60 29.26 -3.86
CA PRO A 130 18.03 29.44 -4.04
C PRO A 130 18.81 28.52 -3.10
N VAL A 131 19.79 27.81 -3.66
CA VAL A 131 20.83 27.10 -2.90
C VAL A 131 21.36 28.06 -1.86
N PHE A 132 21.03 27.81 -0.59
CA PHE A 132 21.49 28.62 0.52
C PHE A 132 23.01 28.51 0.59
N THR A 133 23.69 29.51 0.04
CA THR A 133 25.13 29.69 0.20
C THR A 133 25.42 29.90 1.68
N PRO A 134 26.54 29.34 2.18
CA PRO A 134 26.90 29.45 3.59
C PRO A 134 27.21 30.91 3.93
N ASP A 135 26.21 31.64 4.42
CA ASP A 135 26.44 32.85 5.19
C ASP A 135 27.08 32.44 6.52
N ARG A 136 28.10 33.21 6.90
CA ARG A 136 29.01 33.04 8.03
C ARG A 136 28.35 33.04 9.43
N LYS A 137 27.03 32.87 9.57
CA LYS A 137 26.31 32.92 10.87
C LYS A 137 25.43 31.73 11.24
N GLY A 138 25.34 30.68 10.41
CA GLY A 138 24.69 29.42 10.81
C GLY A 138 23.92 28.76 9.68
N PHE A 139 23.88 27.43 9.69
CA PHE A 139 23.16 26.64 8.71
C PHE A 139 21.65 26.78 8.92
N GLU A 140 20.97 27.56 8.09
CA GLU A 140 19.50 27.48 7.99
C GLU A 140 19.15 26.16 7.31
N HIS A 141 18.48 25.29 8.06
CA HIS A 141 18.03 23.98 7.60
C HIS A 141 16.54 23.86 7.86
N LEU A 142 15.82 23.25 6.93
CA LEU A 142 14.41 22.98 7.09
C LEU A 142 14.25 21.68 7.89
N ALA A 143 13.95 21.79 9.18
CA ALA A 143 13.75 20.65 10.07
C ALA A 143 12.30 20.16 10.04
N LEU A 144 12.12 18.84 9.95
CA LEU A 144 10.81 18.21 10.10
C LEU A 144 10.51 17.97 11.59
N PRO A 145 9.50 18.62 12.20
CA PRO A 145 9.23 18.49 13.63
C PRO A 145 8.54 17.16 13.95
N LEU A 146 9.32 16.08 14.10
CA LEU A 146 8.81 14.76 14.50
C LEU A 146 8.27 14.72 15.93
N THR A 147 8.55 15.74 16.75
CA THR A 147 8.16 15.81 18.16
C THR A 147 6.65 15.81 18.35
N ARG A 148 5.87 16.31 17.37
CA ARG A 148 4.40 16.22 17.37
C ARG A 148 3.94 14.76 17.39
N PHE A 149 4.59 13.89 16.63
CA PHE A 149 4.13 12.51 16.41
C PHE A 149 4.83 11.49 17.32
N LEU A 150 6.15 11.57 17.43
CA LEU A 150 6.98 10.62 18.17
C LEU A 150 7.44 11.15 19.54
N GLY A 151 7.14 12.41 19.88
CA GLY A 151 7.48 12.99 21.18
C GLY A 151 8.82 13.72 21.21
N PRO A 152 9.04 14.55 22.24
CA PRO A 152 10.21 15.43 22.33
C PRO A 152 11.54 14.67 22.45
N ASN A 153 11.50 13.43 22.94
CA ASN A 153 12.69 12.60 23.20
C ASN A 153 13.09 11.73 21.99
N PHE A 154 12.45 11.89 20.83
CA PHE A 154 12.84 11.15 19.64
C PHE A 154 14.21 11.67 19.14
N PRO A 155 15.23 10.80 18.99
CA PRO A 155 16.60 11.24 18.82
C PRO A 155 16.92 11.73 17.39
N ILE A 156 16.10 11.38 16.41
CA ILE A 156 16.35 11.72 15.01
C ILE A 156 15.61 13.01 14.68
N LYS A 157 16.33 13.97 14.09
CA LYS A 157 15.81 15.27 13.64
C LYS A 157 16.08 15.39 12.15
N PRO A 158 15.17 14.88 11.29
CA PRO A 158 15.36 14.98 9.85
C PRO A 158 15.37 16.44 9.42
N SER A 159 16.35 16.82 8.62
CA SER A 159 16.46 18.15 8.04
C SER A 159 16.99 18.07 6.63
N ILE A 160 16.58 19.02 5.80
CA ILE A 160 17.14 19.22 4.47
C ILE A 160 17.70 20.64 4.38
N ASP A 161 18.86 20.77 3.76
CA ASP A 161 19.58 22.03 3.49
C ASP A 161 19.72 22.28 1.98
N ARG A 162 19.17 21.40 1.15
CA ARG A 162 19.18 21.44 -0.33
C ARG A 162 17.85 20.92 -0.90
N GLU A 163 17.72 20.98 -2.21
CA GLU A 163 16.61 20.42 -2.98
C GLU A 163 16.42 18.94 -2.62
N GLY A 164 15.20 18.61 -2.23
CA GLY A 164 14.95 17.29 -1.69
C GLY A 164 13.62 17.19 -0.97
N ILE A 165 13.37 16.00 -0.43
CA ILE A 165 12.15 15.65 0.26
C ILE A 165 12.50 15.08 1.61
N VAL A 166 11.80 15.54 2.64
CA VAL A 166 11.82 14.91 3.96
C VAL A 166 10.40 14.54 4.36
N CYS A 167 10.25 13.28 4.80
CA CYS A 167 8.96 12.74 5.21
C CYS A 167 9.10 11.89 6.48
N SER A 168 8.00 11.78 7.23
CA SER A 168 7.94 11.01 8.49
C SER A 168 7.17 9.70 8.37
N SER A 169 6.40 9.53 7.30
CA SER A 169 5.66 8.32 6.98
C SER A 169 5.48 8.23 5.47
N LEU A 170 5.67 7.02 4.92
CA LEU A 170 5.33 6.69 3.53
C LEU A 170 4.01 5.91 3.44
N GLN A 171 3.21 5.83 4.51
CA GLN A 171 2.00 4.99 4.52
C GLN A 171 1.03 5.39 3.39
N ARG A 172 0.74 6.68 3.24
CA ARG A 172 -0.18 7.18 2.21
C ARG A 172 0.33 6.91 0.78
N PRO A 173 1.58 7.27 0.42
CA PRO A 173 2.14 6.90 -0.88
C PRO A 173 2.06 5.40 -1.16
N ILE A 174 2.43 4.55 -0.19
CA ILE A 174 2.41 3.10 -0.35
C ILE A 174 0.98 2.58 -0.55
N GLN A 175 0.03 3.03 0.27
CA GLN A 175 -1.38 2.63 0.13
C GLN A 175 -1.94 3.00 -1.25
N SER A 176 -1.71 4.24 -1.70
CA SER A 176 -2.10 4.70 -3.04
C SER A 176 -1.42 3.88 -4.14
N ASN A 177 -0.14 3.54 -3.95
CA ASN A 177 0.61 2.74 -4.91
C ASN A 177 0.07 1.31 -5.02
N ILE A 178 -0.36 0.68 -3.91
CA ILE A 178 -1.02 -0.63 -3.91
C ILE A 178 -2.29 -0.59 -4.76
N VAL A 179 -3.17 0.39 -4.53
CA VAL A 179 -4.43 0.54 -5.28
C VAL A 179 -4.15 0.75 -6.77
N ARG A 180 -3.20 1.65 -7.09
CA ARG A 180 -2.81 1.96 -8.46
C ARG A 180 -2.20 0.76 -9.19
N LEU A 181 -1.25 0.06 -8.57
CA LEU A 181 -0.59 -1.12 -9.16
C LEU A 181 -1.58 -2.27 -9.34
N HIS A 182 -2.49 -2.48 -8.38
CA HIS A 182 -3.56 -3.46 -8.50
C HIS A 182 -4.43 -3.19 -9.73
N ALA A 183 -4.92 -1.94 -9.88
CA ALA A 183 -5.70 -1.55 -11.06
C ALA A 183 -4.90 -1.73 -12.36
N LYS A 184 -3.64 -1.27 -12.37
CA LYS A 184 -2.74 -1.36 -13.53
C LYS A 184 -2.53 -2.80 -13.99
N LEU A 185 -2.27 -3.73 -13.09
CA LEU A 185 -2.06 -5.15 -13.43
C LEU A 185 -3.29 -5.80 -14.07
N ILE A 186 -4.49 -5.37 -13.67
CA ILE A 186 -5.75 -5.83 -14.26
C ILE A 186 -5.93 -5.24 -15.66
N ASP A 187 -5.80 -3.92 -15.76
CA ASP A 187 -6.07 -3.18 -17.00
C ASP A 187 -5.06 -3.51 -18.11
N GLU A 188 -3.83 -3.85 -17.72
CA GLU A 188 -2.72 -4.20 -18.60
C GLU A 188 -2.38 -5.70 -18.57
N CYS A 189 -3.33 -6.56 -18.16
CA CYS A 189 -3.07 -8.01 -18.00
C CYS A 189 -2.63 -8.73 -19.28
N ASN A 190 -2.88 -8.16 -20.46
CA ASN A 190 -2.39 -8.69 -21.74
C ASN A 190 -0.85 -8.55 -21.87
N LEU A 191 -0.25 -7.53 -21.25
CA LEU A 191 1.20 -7.31 -21.27
C LEU A 191 1.98 -8.43 -20.57
N ALA A 192 1.30 -9.28 -19.79
CA ALA A 192 1.90 -10.47 -19.17
C ALA A 192 2.45 -11.48 -20.18
N PHE A 193 2.01 -11.42 -21.45
CA PHE A 193 2.41 -12.34 -22.52
C PHE A 193 3.37 -11.71 -23.54
N GLU A 194 3.68 -10.42 -23.42
CA GLU A 194 4.57 -9.75 -24.34
C GLU A 194 6.02 -10.21 -24.12
N SER A 195 6.65 -10.70 -25.20
CA SER A 195 8.04 -11.16 -25.14
C SER A 195 8.99 -9.97 -25.15
N GLY A 196 9.83 -9.83 -24.12
CA GLY A 196 10.91 -8.84 -24.07
C GLY A 196 10.63 -7.59 -23.21
N ASP A 197 9.37 -7.34 -22.81
CA ASP A 197 9.03 -6.33 -21.81
C ASP A 197 8.53 -6.99 -20.52
N PHE A 198 9.34 -6.90 -19.46
CA PHE A 198 9.00 -7.43 -18.14
C PHE A 198 8.31 -6.40 -17.24
N GLN A 199 7.86 -5.25 -17.76
CA GLN A 199 7.27 -4.19 -16.97
C GLN A 199 6.03 -4.66 -16.19
N TRP A 200 5.20 -5.52 -16.78
CA TRP A 200 4.04 -6.07 -16.08
C TRP A 200 4.46 -6.95 -14.88
N LEU A 201 5.44 -7.84 -15.07
CA LEU A 201 6.00 -8.65 -13.99
C LEU A 201 6.67 -7.78 -12.92
N HIS A 202 7.36 -6.70 -13.32
CA HIS A 202 7.94 -5.74 -12.40
C HIS A 202 6.86 -5.04 -11.55
N ASN A 203 5.75 -4.62 -12.16
CA ASN A 203 4.61 -4.04 -11.44
C ASN A 203 4.03 -5.03 -10.42
N LEU A 204 3.94 -6.32 -10.76
CA LEU A 204 3.49 -7.38 -9.86
C LEU A 204 4.45 -7.55 -8.67
N ARG A 205 5.75 -7.64 -8.95
CA ARG A 205 6.79 -7.69 -7.92
C ARG A 205 6.73 -6.46 -7.00
N MET A 206 6.53 -5.27 -7.56
CA MET A 206 6.38 -4.04 -6.79
C MET A 206 5.14 -4.05 -5.91
N LEU A 207 3.98 -4.46 -6.42
CA LEU A 207 2.74 -4.56 -5.65
C LEU A 207 2.92 -5.46 -4.41
N LEU A 208 3.55 -6.62 -4.59
CA LEU A 208 3.81 -7.55 -3.50
C LEU A 208 4.83 -7.01 -2.48
N ASN A 209 5.83 -6.26 -2.95
CA ASN A 209 6.76 -5.54 -2.08
C ASN A 209 6.04 -4.48 -1.24
N GLU A 210 5.11 -3.71 -1.83
CA GLU A 210 4.35 -2.68 -1.13
C GLU A 210 3.43 -3.29 -0.06
N CYS A 211 2.77 -4.40 -0.37
CA CYS A 211 1.94 -5.15 0.57
C CYS A 211 2.74 -5.62 1.81
N TYR A 212 3.97 -6.08 1.60
CA TYR A 212 4.86 -6.43 2.71
C TYR A 212 5.34 -5.20 3.50
N THR A 213 5.74 -4.16 2.77
CA THR A 213 6.36 -2.96 3.33
C THR A 213 5.40 -2.19 4.22
N ILE A 214 4.12 -2.06 3.84
CA ILE A 214 3.13 -1.32 4.65
C ILE A 214 2.88 -1.98 6.01
N VAL A 215 2.89 -3.32 6.08
CA VAL A 215 2.74 -4.07 7.34
C VAL A 215 3.98 -3.86 8.22
N ASP A 216 5.18 -4.05 7.67
CA ASP A 216 6.42 -3.86 8.43
C ASP A 216 6.60 -2.41 8.92
N MET A 217 6.23 -1.43 8.10
CA MET A 217 6.30 -0.01 8.45
C MET A 217 5.32 0.34 9.57
N THR A 218 4.09 -0.21 9.54
CA THR A 218 3.10 -0.03 10.62
C THR A 218 3.65 -0.56 11.96
N LEU A 219 4.30 -1.73 11.95
CA LEU A 219 4.89 -2.32 13.16
C LEU A 219 6.06 -1.49 13.70
N HIS A 220 6.89 -0.92 12.81
CA HIS A 220 7.95 0.00 13.22
C HIS A 220 7.42 1.31 13.80
N GLN A 221 6.38 1.88 13.20
CA GLN A 221 5.74 3.09 13.74
C GLN A 221 5.13 2.83 15.10
N LEU A 222 4.47 1.68 15.31
CA LEU A 222 4.02 1.23 16.63
C LEU A 222 5.20 1.18 17.63
N TYR A 223 6.30 0.52 17.26
CA TYR A 223 7.48 0.39 18.11
C TYR A 223 8.04 1.76 18.54
N PHE A 224 8.22 2.68 17.61
CA PHE A 224 8.74 4.02 17.91
C PHE A 224 7.77 4.86 18.71
N LYS A 225 6.48 4.81 18.36
CA LYS A 225 5.44 5.52 19.10
C LYS A 225 5.41 5.05 20.56
N ALA A 226 5.44 3.74 20.79
CA ALA A 226 5.46 3.17 22.14
C ALA A 226 6.71 3.57 22.95
N ARG A 227 7.87 3.65 22.30
CA ARG A 227 9.12 4.02 22.97
C ARG A 227 9.17 5.49 23.39
N TYR A 228 8.71 6.39 22.52
CA TYR A 228 9.01 7.82 22.67
C TYR A 228 7.79 8.70 22.99
N LYS A 229 6.57 8.26 22.64
CA LYS A 229 5.31 8.93 22.98
C LYS A 229 4.17 7.90 23.13
N PRO A 230 4.25 7.01 24.15
CA PRO A 230 3.27 5.95 24.34
C PRO A 230 1.86 6.52 24.58
N LYS A 231 0.84 5.84 24.07
CA LYS A 231 -0.55 6.10 24.47
C LYS A 231 -0.81 5.59 25.89
N ARG A 232 -1.91 6.04 26.50
CA ARG A 232 -2.34 5.56 27.82
C ARG A 232 -2.49 4.03 27.80
N GLY A 233 -1.88 3.37 28.78
CA GLY A 233 -1.92 1.91 28.94
C GLY A 233 -0.90 1.14 28.10
N TRP A 234 -0.22 1.78 27.14
CA TRP A 234 0.84 1.12 26.37
C TRP A 234 2.08 0.88 27.25
N LYS A 235 2.73 -0.26 27.04
CA LYS A 235 3.96 -0.64 27.75
C LYS A 235 5.11 -0.82 26.76
N PHE A 236 6.28 -0.30 27.09
CA PHE A 236 7.48 -0.48 26.28
C PHE A 236 8.56 -1.19 27.10
N ASP A 237 8.81 -2.46 26.77
CA ASP A 237 9.84 -3.28 27.41
C ASP A 237 10.85 -3.75 26.34
N PRO A 238 12.05 -3.14 26.27
CA PRO A 238 13.09 -3.52 25.31
C PRO A 238 13.50 -5.00 25.39
N LYS A 239 13.44 -5.62 26.58
CA LYS A 239 13.86 -7.02 26.75
C LYS A 239 12.86 -7.96 26.10
N ARG A 240 11.56 -7.66 26.19
CA ARG A 240 10.49 -8.44 25.55
C ARG A 240 10.38 -8.15 24.06
N LEU A 241 10.42 -6.87 23.69
CA LEU A 241 10.31 -6.40 22.31
C LEU A 241 11.56 -6.69 21.48
N GLY A 242 12.71 -6.96 22.13
CA GLY A 242 14.01 -7.25 21.53
C GLY A 242 14.52 -6.19 20.56
N GLN A 243 15.47 -6.57 19.72
CA GLN A 243 16.04 -5.66 18.72
C GLN A 243 15.04 -5.41 17.58
N ARG A 244 15.04 -4.16 17.10
CA ARG A 244 14.20 -3.71 15.99
C ARG A 244 14.67 -4.27 14.63
N GLN A 245 15.98 -4.24 14.40
CA GLN A 245 16.62 -4.67 13.15
C GLN A 245 16.85 -6.18 13.12
N GLY A 246 16.88 -6.77 11.91
CA GLY A 246 17.13 -8.21 11.71
C GLY A 246 16.02 -9.14 12.22
N ARG A 247 14.96 -8.60 12.83
CA ARG A 247 13.87 -9.38 13.40
C ARG A 247 12.86 -9.80 12.34
N ARG A 248 12.37 -11.04 12.43
CA ARG A 248 11.37 -11.58 11.50
C ARG A 248 10.03 -10.86 11.72
N ILE A 249 9.29 -10.64 10.65
CA ILE A 249 7.97 -9.96 10.73
C ILE A 249 6.98 -10.69 11.63
N ARG A 250 7.05 -12.03 11.69
CA ARG A 250 6.23 -12.84 12.61
C ARG A 250 6.44 -12.41 14.06
N ASP A 251 7.69 -12.21 14.45
CA ASP A 251 8.03 -11.84 15.82
C ASP A 251 7.66 -10.36 16.08
N LYS A 252 7.72 -9.50 15.05
CA LYS A 252 7.27 -8.10 15.17
C LYS A 252 5.75 -7.99 15.35
N LEU A 253 4.95 -8.92 14.80
CA LEU A 253 3.50 -8.93 15.03
C LEU A 253 3.15 -9.10 16.52
N GLU A 254 4.00 -9.78 17.30
CA GLU A 254 3.82 -9.91 18.75
C GLU A 254 3.96 -8.56 19.48
N TRP A 255 4.64 -7.57 18.87
CA TRP A 255 4.75 -6.22 19.43
C TRP A 255 3.39 -5.59 19.67
N ILE A 256 2.37 -5.92 18.88
CA ILE A 256 1.01 -5.42 19.08
C ILE A 256 0.53 -5.79 20.49
N PHE A 257 0.52 -7.09 20.82
CA PHE A 257 0.12 -7.54 22.15
C PHE A 257 1.08 -7.05 23.25
N GLN A 258 2.38 -7.12 23.01
CA GLN A 258 3.38 -6.72 24.01
C GLN A 258 3.29 -5.23 24.37
N ILE A 259 2.91 -4.38 23.41
CA ILE A 259 2.77 -2.92 23.60
C ILE A 259 1.37 -2.54 24.08
N THR A 260 0.32 -2.99 23.38
CA THR A 260 -1.05 -2.51 23.61
C THR A 260 -1.83 -3.36 24.60
N GLY A 261 -1.34 -4.57 24.91
CA GLY A 261 -2.04 -5.57 25.72
C GLY A 261 -3.18 -6.28 25.00
N LYS A 262 -3.47 -5.93 23.74
CA LYS A 262 -4.57 -6.50 22.95
C LYS A 262 -4.03 -7.51 21.93
N GLN A 263 -4.60 -8.71 21.90
CA GLN A 263 -4.20 -9.75 20.96
C GLN A 263 -4.76 -9.48 19.55
N LEU A 264 -4.04 -9.97 18.53
CA LEU A 264 -4.47 -9.97 17.13
C LEU A 264 -5.05 -11.36 16.77
N ASP A 265 -5.93 -11.85 17.63
CA ASP A 265 -6.57 -13.17 17.57
C ASP A 265 -7.54 -13.28 16.39
N ASP A 266 -8.24 -12.20 16.08
CA ASP A 266 -9.24 -12.14 15.03
C ASP A 266 -8.66 -12.04 13.60
N ALA A 267 -7.33 -12.06 13.41
CA ALA A 267 -6.68 -11.85 12.10
C ALA A 267 -6.07 -13.11 11.44
N GLN A 268 -6.46 -14.33 11.85
CA GLN A 268 -5.81 -15.56 11.38
C GLN A 268 -5.86 -15.76 9.86
N GLU A 269 -7.01 -15.49 9.23
CA GLU A 269 -7.17 -15.61 7.78
C GLU A 269 -6.30 -14.58 7.03
N GLU A 270 -6.27 -13.34 7.50
CA GLU A 270 -5.43 -12.32 6.89
C GLU A 270 -3.94 -12.62 7.05
N LEU A 271 -3.54 -13.19 8.18
CA LEU A 271 -2.16 -13.63 8.41
C LEU A 271 -1.77 -14.82 7.53
N LYS A 272 -2.72 -15.68 7.16
CA LYS A 272 -2.50 -16.78 6.21
C LYS A 272 -2.26 -16.22 4.80
N ASP A 273 -3.11 -15.30 4.35
CA ASP A 273 -2.95 -14.63 3.06
C ASP A 273 -1.65 -13.83 2.98
N PHE A 274 -1.32 -13.13 4.06
CA PHE A 274 -0.07 -12.37 4.16
C PHE A 274 1.16 -13.26 4.02
N ARG A 275 1.16 -14.47 4.61
CA ARG A 275 2.26 -15.44 4.46
C ARG A 275 2.41 -15.87 3.00
N VAL A 276 1.30 -16.22 2.34
CA VAL A 276 1.32 -16.60 0.91
C VAL A 276 1.92 -15.48 0.06
N LEU A 277 1.43 -14.24 0.21
CA LEU A 277 1.94 -13.09 -0.55
C LEU A 277 3.41 -12.79 -0.23
N LYS A 278 3.83 -12.95 1.03
CA LYS A 278 5.23 -12.79 1.45
C LYS A 278 6.13 -13.84 0.79
N ASP A 279 5.70 -15.10 0.71
CA ASP A 279 6.51 -16.16 0.13
C ASP A 279 6.69 -15.94 -1.38
N ILE A 280 5.62 -15.53 -2.08
CA ILE A 280 5.68 -15.12 -3.50
C ILE A 280 6.59 -13.91 -3.68
N ARG A 281 6.45 -12.88 -2.82
CA ARG A 281 7.32 -11.70 -2.80
C ARG A 281 8.78 -12.11 -2.64
N ASN A 282 9.09 -13.03 -1.74
CA ASN A 282 10.46 -13.47 -1.49
C ASN A 282 11.02 -14.21 -2.70
N HIS A 283 10.24 -15.13 -3.28
CA HIS A 283 10.63 -15.83 -4.49
C HIS A 283 10.88 -14.82 -5.64
N LEU A 284 9.99 -13.86 -5.89
CA LEU A 284 10.17 -12.84 -6.94
C LEU A 284 11.37 -11.90 -6.72
N ASN A 285 11.80 -11.69 -5.48
CA ASN A 285 12.94 -10.81 -5.19
C ASN A 285 14.28 -11.53 -5.18
N HIS A 286 14.29 -12.80 -4.81
CA HIS A 286 15.52 -13.59 -4.65
C HIS A 286 15.74 -14.58 -5.79
N LEU A 287 14.68 -14.88 -6.54
CA LEU A 287 14.64 -15.94 -7.55
C LEU A 287 15.22 -17.24 -6.96
N ASP A 288 14.61 -17.68 -5.87
CA ASP A 288 14.93 -18.93 -5.17
C ASP A 288 13.65 -19.75 -4.97
N PRO A 289 13.46 -20.89 -5.69
CA PRO A 289 14.36 -21.48 -6.70
C PRO A 289 14.69 -20.57 -7.89
N PRO A 290 15.77 -20.83 -8.67
CA PRO A 290 16.22 -19.98 -9.80
C PRO A 290 15.34 -20.07 -11.05
N ALA A 291 14.03 -20.22 -10.87
CA ALA A 291 13.06 -20.32 -11.94
C ALA A 291 11.70 -19.81 -11.45
N ILE A 292 10.97 -19.12 -12.32
CA ILE A 292 9.60 -18.71 -12.04
C ILE A 292 8.65 -19.22 -13.12
N ALA A 293 7.54 -19.78 -12.67
CA ALA A 293 6.40 -20.12 -13.50
C ALA A 293 5.14 -19.70 -12.73
N PHE A 294 4.17 -19.13 -13.42
CA PHE A 294 2.84 -18.89 -12.89
C PHE A 294 1.85 -18.75 -14.04
N THR A 295 0.59 -19.07 -13.78
CA THR A 295 -0.51 -18.78 -14.71
C THR A 295 -1.18 -17.45 -14.34
N ILE A 296 -1.99 -16.90 -15.24
CA ILE A 296 -2.83 -15.75 -14.87
C ILE A 296 -3.85 -16.12 -13.78
N GLU A 297 -4.27 -17.40 -13.70
CA GLU A 297 -5.12 -17.88 -12.59
C GLU A 297 -4.40 -17.77 -11.24
N ASP A 298 -3.10 -18.11 -11.18
CA ASP A 298 -2.29 -17.90 -9.98
C ASP A 298 -2.27 -16.41 -9.59
N VAL A 299 -2.06 -15.51 -10.57
CA VAL A 299 -2.02 -14.06 -10.30
C VAL A 299 -3.37 -13.52 -9.85
N VAL A 300 -4.48 -13.95 -10.44
CA VAL A 300 -5.84 -13.59 -9.99
C VAL A 300 -6.04 -13.98 -8.52
N ASN A 301 -5.58 -15.17 -8.14
CA ASN A 301 -5.62 -15.59 -6.74
C ASN A 301 -4.75 -14.71 -5.83
N TRP A 302 -3.61 -14.21 -6.30
CA TRP A 302 -2.75 -13.30 -5.53
C TRP A 302 -3.38 -11.90 -5.39
N LEU A 303 -3.93 -11.36 -6.46
CA LEU A 303 -4.58 -10.04 -6.47
C LEU A 303 -5.76 -10.00 -5.48
N ASN A 304 -6.60 -11.05 -5.48
CA ASN A 304 -7.73 -11.15 -4.56
C ASN A 304 -7.31 -11.21 -3.08
N ARG A 305 -6.10 -11.68 -2.76
CA ARG A 305 -5.57 -11.70 -1.38
C ARG A 305 -5.11 -10.32 -0.88
N ILE A 306 -4.98 -9.32 -1.74
CA ILE A 306 -4.51 -7.98 -1.34
C ILE A 306 -5.51 -7.28 -0.42
N GLN A 307 -6.82 -7.55 -0.58
CA GLN A 307 -7.84 -7.06 0.35
C GLN A 307 -7.56 -7.50 1.80
N SER A 308 -7.03 -8.72 1.99
CA SER A 308 -6.65 -9.24 3.30
C SER A 308 -5.52 -8.45 3.96
N ILE A 309 -4.65 -7.80 3.17
CA ILE A 309 -3.63 -6.88 3.68
C ILE A 309 -4.27 -5.63 4.28
N GLY A 310 -5.26 -5.05 3.58
CA GLY A 310 -6.04 -3.93 4.12
C GLY A 310 -6.76 -4.32 5.42
N LYS A 311 -7.37 -5.51 5.45
CA LYS A 311 -8.05 -6.03 6.65
C LYS A 311 -7.08 -6.28 7.80
N LEU A 312 -5.88 -6.80 7.52
CA LEU A 312 -4.82 -6.97 8.51
C LEU A 312 -4.42 -5.62 9.12
N LEU A 313 -4.14 -4.62 8.29
CA LEU A 313 -3.77 -3.27 8.74
C LEU A 313 -4.87 -2.64 9.59
N TRP A 314 -6.13 -2.80 9.19
CA TRP A 314 -7.26 -2.32 9.98
C TRP A 314 -7.35 -3.00 11.35
N LYS A 315 -7.25 -4.33 11.42
CA LYS A 315 -7.24 -5.06 12.69
C LYS A 315 -6.07 -4.68 13.58
N MET A 316 -4.87 -4.48 13.00
CA MET A 316 -3.72 -3.97 13.74
C MET A 316 -4.00 -2.59 14.34
N ARG A 317 -4.62 -1.69 13.57
CA ARG A 317 -4.99 -0.34 14.01
C ARG A 317 -6.06 -0.34 15.10
N ASP A 318 -7.04 -1.21 15.01
CA ASP A 318 -8.05 -1.40 16.05
C ASP A 318 -7.39 -1.75 17.40
N LYS A 319 -6.37 -2.64 17.41
CA LYS A 319 -5.59 -2.94 18.62
C LYS A 319 -4.73 -1.77 19.11
N MET A 320 -4.49 -0.76 18.28
CA MET A 320 -3.78 0.48 18.61
C MET A 320 -4.72 1.64 18.97
N ASP A 321 -6.04 1.42 18.94
CA ASP A 321 -7.07 2.47 19.05
C ASP A 321 -6.87 3.57 17.99
N GLU A 322 -6.67 3.14 16.73
CA GLU A 322 -6.52 3.99 15.54
C GLU A 322 -7.58 3.65 14.49
N PRO A 323 -8.10 4.64 13.74
CA PRO A 323 -9.09 4.40 12.70
C PRO A 323 -8.43 3.90 11.41
N PRO A 324 -9.18 3.24 10.51
CA PRO A 324 -8.69 2.98 9.16
C PRO A 324 -8.52 4.29 8.39
N SER A 325 -7.42 4.40 7.63
CA SER A 325 -7.21 5.50 6.70
C SER A 325 -8.05 5.32 5.42
N LYS A 326 -8.20 6.39 4.64
CA LYS A 326 -8.78 6.30 3.28
C LYS A 326 -8.11 5.22 2.45
N GLY A 327 -6.78 5.17 2.40
CA GLY A 327 -6.05 4.17 1.64
C GLY A 327 -6.26 2.73 2.13
N ILE A 328 -6.44 2.52 3.45
CA ILE A 328 -6.82 1.20 3.98
C ILE A 328 -8.23 0.82 3.54
N VAL A 329 -9.19 1.75 3.57
CA VAL A 329 -10.54 1.51 3.06
C VAL A 329 -10.48 1.11 1.58
N GLU A 330 -9.75 1.87 0.75
CA GLU A 330 -9.58 1.58 -0.67
C GLU A 330 -8.99 0.18 -0.92
N ILE A 331 -7.97 -0.23 -0.15
CA ILE A 331 -7.37 -1.57 -0.23
C ILE A 331 -8.38 -2.66 0.16
N ILE A 332 -9.15 -2.47 1.24
CA ILE A 332 -10.17 -3.44 1.69
C ILE A 332 -11.27 -3.57 0.64
N THR A 333 -11.61 -2.48 -0.05
CA THR A 333 -12.70 -2.43 -1.04
C THR A 333 -12.24 -2.63 -2.48
N LEU A 334 -11.00 -3.11 -2.71
CA LEU A 334 -10.55 -3.45 -4.05
C LEU A 334 -11.53 -4.41 -4.74
N PRO A 335 -11.71 -4.32 -6.07
CA PRO A 335 -12.53 -5.30 -6.79
C PRO A 335 -12.03 -6.72 -6.55
N VAL A 336 -12.96 -7.65 -6.37
CA VAL A 336 -12.64 -9.06 -6.63
C VAL A 336 -12.44 -9.22 -8.14
N VAL A 337 -11.40 -9.93 -8.54
CA VAL A 337 -11.07 -10.20 -9.93
C VAL A 337 -11.22 -11.68 -10.26
N GLU A 338 -11.50 -11.96 -11.53
CA GLU A 338 -11.60 -13.31 -12.06
C GLU A 338 -10.73 -13.45 -13.31
N PHE A 339 -10.33 -14.70 -13.57
CA PHE A 339 -9.65 -15.05 -14.79
C PHE A 339 -10.67 -15.27 -15.92
N VAL A 340 -10.40 -14.70 -17.09
CA VAL A 340 -11.24 -14.88 -18.28
C VAL A 340 -10.41 -15.52 -19.40
N PRO A 341 -10.72 -16.77 -19.82
CA PRO A 341 -9.98 -17.44 -20.88
C PRO A 341 -10.24 -16.78 -22.23
N LYS A 342 -9.24 -16.84 -23.12
CA LYS A 342 -9.36 -16.36 -24.50
C LYS A 342 -10.41 -17.11 -25.32
N ASN A 343 -10.60 -18.39 -25.05
CA ASN A 343 -11.61 -19.22 -25.71
C ASN A 343 -12.60 -19.74 -24.66
N LEU A 344 -13.81 -19.19 -24.66
CA LEU A 344 -14.89 -19.54 -23.74
C LEU A 344 -15.56 -20.88 -24.09
N HIS A 345 -15.37 -21.39 -25.32
CA HIS A 345 -16.02 -22.61 -25.80
C HIS A 345 -15.25 -23.89 -25.46
N LEU A 346 -14.01 -23.76 -25.00
CA LEU A 346 -13.19 -24.90 -24.59
C LEU A 346 -13.40 -25.19 -23.10
N GLN A 347 -13.77 -26.43 -22.78
CA GLN A 347 -13.78 -26.89 -21.40
C GLN A 347 -12.36 -26.84 -20.85
N ARG A 348 -12.13 -26.00 -19.82
CA ARG A 348 -10.84 -25.95 -19.14
C ARG A 348 -10.73 -27.10 -18.16
N ILE A 349 -9.59 -27.78 -18.22
CA ILE A 349 -9.17 -28.72 -17.18
C ILE A 349 -8.63 -27.88 -16.01
N PRO A 350 -9.04 -28.13 -14.76
CA PRO A 350 -8.48 -27.45 -13.60
C PRO A 350 -6.95 -27.58 -13.55
N GLN A 351 -6.25 -26.50 -13.16
CA GLN A 351 -4.81 -26.53 -12.99
C GLN A 351 -4.42 -27.59 -11.94
N SER A 352 -3.45 -28.45 -12.27
CA SER A 352 -2.94 -29.45 -11.33
C SER A 352 -2.12 -28.78 -10.21
N ASN A 353 -1.96 -29.49 -9.09
CA ASN A 353 -1.10 -29.05 -7.98
C ASN A 353 0.41 -29.11 -8.30
N GLN A 354 0.79 -29.47 -9.53
CA GLN A 354 2.18 -29.54 -10.01
C GLN A 354 2.43 -28.55 -11.16
N ALA A 355 1.47 -27.69 -11.49
CA ALA A 355 1.56 -26.72 -12.59
C ALA A 355 1.48 -25.27 -12.08
N GLY A 356 1.90 -24.33 -12.92
CA GLY A 356 1.95 -22.91 -12.57
C GLY A 356 2.92 -22.63 -11.42
N TYR A 357 2.55 -21.76 -10.49
CA TYR A 357 3.44 -21.40 -9.38
C TYR A 357 3.78 -22.56 -8.45
N ALA A 358 2.88 -23.53 -8.31
CA ALA A 358 3.14 -24.74 -7.53
C ALA A 358 4.27 -25.61 -8.12
N SER A 359 4.65 -25.42 -9.39
CA SER A 359 5.75 -26.18 -10.02
C SER A 359 7.14 -25.66 -9.64
N VAL A 360 7.24 -24.44 -9.09
CA VAL A 360 8.50 -23.74 -8.80
C VAL A 360 8.68 -23.41 -7.32
N ILE A 361 8.05 -24.17 -6.44
CA ILE A 361 8.27 -24.09 -4.99
C ILE A 361 9.13 -25.27 -4.52
N TRP A 362 10.00 -25.02 -3.55
CA TRP A 362 10.76 -26.09 -2.93
C TRP A 362 9.82 -27.15 -2.32
N PRO A 363 10.08 -28.46 -2.51
CA PRO A 363 9.31 -29.49 -1.82
C PRO A 363 9.50 -29.35 -0.31
N ALA A 364 8.45 -29.64 0.47
CA ALA A 364 8.47 -29.50 1.93
C ALA A 364 9.57 -30.34 2.62
N LYS A 365 10.12 -31.34 1.94
CA LYS A 365 11.33 -32.06 2.32
C LYS A 365 12.26 -32.03 1.12
N GLU A 366 13.42 -31.41 1.27
CA GLU A 366 14.49 -31.59 0.29
C GLU A 366 14.86 -33.08 0.26
N PRO A 367 14.97 -33.70 -0.92
CA PRO A 367 15.56 -35.02 -1.00
C PRO A 367 16.98 -34.93 -0.44
N ILE A 368 17.23 -35.66 0.65
CA ILE A 368 18.58 -35.78 1.21
C ILE A 368 19.40 -36.47 0.13
N PHE A 369 20.29 -35.73 -0.53
CA PHE A 369 21.29 -36.33 -1.40
C PHE A 369 22.26 -37.11 -0.53
N THR A 370 22.06 -38.42 -0.43
CA THR A 370 23.09 -39.34 0.04
C THR A 370 24.12 -39.43 -1.07
N GLY A 371 25.19 -38.63 -0.94
CA GLY A 371 26.36 -38.69 -1.80
C GLY A 371 27.18 -39.95 -1.58
#